data_AF-A0AAW6YMH8-F1
#
_entry.id   AF-A0AAW6YMH8-F1
#
_cell.length_a   1.000
_cell.length_b   1.000
_cell.length_c   1.000
_cell.angle_alpha   90.00
_cell.angle_beta   90.00
_cell.angle_gamma   90.00
#
_symmetry.space_group_name_H-M   'P 1'
#
loop_
_entity.id
_entity.type
_entity.pdbx_description
1 polymer ?
#
loop_
_entity_poly.entity_id
_entity_poly.type
_entity_poly.pdbx_seq_one_letter_code
_entity_poly.pdbx_strand_id
1 'polypeptide(L)' 'FLSYDPAVLDYLVDIGTDSKNGARPLERLLKRKIQAPISDIILKLPNIKAHQYVVQIQVEGEKEESNPRKDPRQLQF' A
#
# COMPACT_ATOMS: atom_id res chain seq x y z
N PHE A 1 -13.79 -0.66 6.91
CA PHE A 1 -13.05 0.62 7.01
C PHE A 1 -11.60 0.41 6.63
N LEU A 2 -10.91 1.47 6.23
CA LEU A 2 -9.48 1.45 5.93
C LEU A 2 -8.74 2.26 7.01
N SER A 3 -7.66 1.69 7.55
CA SER A 3 -6.71 2.35 8.43
C SER A 3 -5.31 2.10 7.91
N TYR A 4 -4.42 3.09 7.99
CA TYR A 4 -3.04 2.94 7.54
C TYR A 4 -2.08 3.75 8.42
N ASP A 5 -0.87 3.23 8.59
CA ASP A 5 0.24 3.95 9.21
C ASP A 5 0.69 5.10 8.28
N PRO A 6 0.97 6.32 8.78
CA PRO A 6 1.58 7.40 8.00
C PRO A 6 2.76 6.97 7.10
N ALA A 7 3.60 6.03 7.55
CA ALA A 7 4.73 5.51 6.78
C ALA A 7 4.33 4.88 5.43
N VAL A 8 3.08 4.44 5.29
CA VAL A 8 2.53 3.93 4.02
C VAL A 8 2.52 5.02 2.95
N LEU A 9 2.21 6.26 3.29
CA LEU A 9 2.21 7.37 2.34
C LEU A 9 3.63 7.66 1.86
N ASP A 10 4.59 7.74 2.78
CA ASP A 10 6.00 8.00 2.47
C ASP A 10 6.57 6.90 1.56
N TYR A 11 6.27 5.64 1.86
CA TYR A 11 6.66 4.51 1.02
C TYR A 11 6.06 4.59 -0.40
N LEU A 12 4.77 4.91 -0.53
CA LEU A 12 4.12 5.02 -1.85
C LEU A 12 4.69 6.20 -2.66
N VAL A 13 5.00 7.32 -2.01
CA VAL A 13 5.64 8.47 -2.65
C VAL A 13 7.04 8.11 -3.13
N ASP A 14 7.84 7.46 -2.28
CA ASP A 14 9.22 7.04 -2.60
C ASP A 14 9.30 6.16 -3.86
N ILE A 15 8.36 5.22 -4.05
CA ILE A 15 8.42 4.26 -5.17
C ILE A 15 7.50 4.64 -6.35
N GLY A 16 6.58 5.59 -6.13
CA GLY A 16 5.48 5.90 -7.04
C GLY A 16 5.56 7.28 -7.68
N THR A 17 6.54 8.11 -7.31
CA THR A 17 6.69 9.44 -7.90
C THR A 17 7.89 9.49 -8.84
N ASP A 18 7.68 10.06 -10.03
CA ASP A 18 8.74 10.39 -10.98
C ASP A 18 8.54 11.85 -11.38
N SER A 19 9.53 12.69 -11.10
CA SER A 19 9.51 14.13 -11.36
C SER A 19 9.29 14.45 -12.85
N LYS A 20 9.60 13.52 -13.76
CA LYS A 20 9.37 13.68 -15.21
C LYS A 20 7.95 13.34 -15.67
N ASN A 21 7.23 12.48 -14.93
CA ASN A 21 5.94 11.91 -15.35
C ASN A 21 4.74 12.39 -14.49
N GLY A 22 4.99 13.28 -13.53
CA GLY A 22 3.97 13.76 -12.58
C GLY A 22 3.45 12.62 -11.68
N ALA A 23 2.20 12.71 -11.22
CA ALA A 23 1.62 11.75 -10.27
C ALA A 23 0.96 10.51 -10.92
N ARG A 24 0.96 10.38 -12.25
CA ARG A 24 0.35 9.22 -12.95
C ARG A 24 0.97 7.87 -12.50
N PRO A 25 2.29 7.75 -12.28
CA PRO A 25 2.87 6.52 -11.75
C PRO A 25 2.34 6.17 -10.36
N LEU A 26 2.04 7.17 -9.51
CA LEU A 26 1.50 6.98 -8.16
C LEU A 26 0.07 6.45 -8.21
N GLU A 27 -0.78 6.98 -9.11
CA GLU A 27 -2.15 6.48 -9.28
C GLU A 27 -2.15 5.00 -9.70
N ARG A 28 -1.30 4.62 -10.66
CA ARG A 28 -1.16 3.24 -11.10
C ARG A 28 -0.63 2.33 -10.00
N LEU A 29 0.32 2.83 -9.21
CA LEU A 29 0.85 2.13 -8.06
C LEU A 29 -0.24 1.87 -7.02
N LEU A 30 -1.06 2.87 -6.68
CA LEU A 30 -2.14 2.76 -5.71
C LEU A 30 -3.15 1.67 -6.12
N LYS A 31 -3.56 1.65 -7.39
CA LYS A 31 -4.45 0.60 -7.92
C LYS A 31 -3.87 -0.80 -7.75
N ARG A 32 -2.59 -0.97 -8.08
CA ARG A 32 -1.92 -2.28 -8.04
C ARG A 32 -1.56 -2.75 -6.63
N LYS A 33 -1.07 -1.84 -5.78
CA LYS A 33 -0.46 -2.18 -4.49
C LYS A 33 -1.41 -1.99 -3.30
N ILE A 34 -2.51 -1.24 -3.44
CA ILE A 34 -3.48 -1.00 -2.37
C ILE A 34 -4.85 -1.54 -2.77
N GLN A 35 -5.44 -1.04 -3.87
CA GLN A 35 -6.83 -1.37 -4.22
C GLN A 35 -7.03 -2.86 -4.53
N ALA A 36 -6.15 -3.45 -5.35
CA ALA A 36 -6.27 -4.87 -5.72
C ALA A 36 -6.13 -5.80 -4.49
N PRO A 37 -5.09 -5.69 -3.64
CA PRO A 37 -5.01 -6.51 -2.41
C PRO A 37 -6.20 -6.35 -1.46
N ILE A 38 -6.69 -5.12 -1.24
CA ILE A 38 -7.89 -4.90 -0.40
C ILE A 38 -9.10 -5.60 -1.01
N SER A 39 -9.26 -5.53 -2.33
CA SER A 39 -10.38 -6.19 -3.02
C SER A 39 -10.32 -7.70 -2.82
N ASP A 40 -9.13 -8.30 -2.94
CA ASP A 40 -8.91 -9.73 -2.69
C ASP A 40 -9.19 -10.12 -1.23
N ILE A 41 -8.82 -9.26 -0.26
CA ILE A 41 -9.14 -9.47 1.16
C ILE A 41 -10.65 -9.44 1.36
N ILE A 42 -11.34 -8.40 0.87
CA ILE A 42 -12.79 -8.23 1.04
C ILE A 42 -13.55 -9.42 0.45
N LEU A 43 -13.14 -9.92 -0.72
CA LEU A 43 -13.77 -11.10 -1.35
C LEU A 43 -13.62 -12.39 -0.53
N LYS A 44 -12.61 -12.48 0.34
CA LYS A 44 -12.36 -13.64 1.21
C LYS A 44 -13.04 -13.52 2.58
N LEU A 45 -13.56 -12.35 2.94
CA LEU A 45 -14.20 -12.15 4.24
C LEU A 45 -15.57 -12.84 4.30
N PRO A 46 -15.91 -13.47 5.43
CA PRO A 46 -17.25 -14.01 5.65
C PRO A 46 -18.32 -12.92 5.53
N ASN A 47 -19.37 -13.19 4.76
CA ASN A 47 -20.49 -12.25 4.62
C ASN A 47 -21.48 -12.38 5.80
N ILE A 48 -21.07 -11.89 6.97
CA ILE A 48 -21.87 -11.91 8.20
C ILE A 48 -22.37 -10.49 8.50
N LYS A 49 -23.69 -10.28 8.45
CA LYS A 49 -24.34 -8.95 8.57
C LYS A 49 -23.97 -8.13 9.81
N ALA A 50 -23.52 -8.77 10.89
CA ALA A 50 -23.13 -8.10 12.15
C ALA A 50 -21.64 -7.74 12.24
N HIS A 51 -20.80 -8.16 11.27
CA HIS A 51 -19.37 -7.91 11.33
C HIS A 51 -19.00 -6.60 10.61
N GLN A 52 -18.14 -5.82 11.23
CA GLN A 52 -17.43 -4.72 10.60
C GLN A 52 -15.96 -5.07 10.54
N TYR A 53 -15.39 -5.02 9.34
CA TYR A 53 -13.97 -5.30 9.12
C TYR A 53 -13.20 -3.99 8.93
N VAL A 54 -12.02 -3.93 9.53
CA VAL A 54 -11.04 -2.86 9.33
C VAL A 54 -9.83 -3.50 8.67
N VAL A 55 -9.45 -3.01 7.49
CA VAL A 55 -8.17 -3.37 6.87
C VAL A 55 -7.12 -2.39 7.38
N GLN A 56 -6.06 -2.90 7.98
CA GLN A 56 -4.95 -2.11 8.52
C GLN A 56 -3.75 -2.27 7.60
N ILE A 57 -3.20 -1.16 7.11
CA ILE A 57 -2.03 -1.20 6.24
C ILE A 57 -0.82 -0.67 6.99
N GLN A 58 0.27 -1.42 6.95
CA GLN A 58 1.55 -1.05 7.54
C GLN A 58 2.68 -1.30 6.55
N VAL A 59 3.81 -0.62 6.75
CA VAL A 59 5.04 -0.87 6.02
C VAL A 59 5.96 -1.68 6.92
N GLU A 60 6.39 -2.84 6.44
CA GLU A 60 7.43 -3.63 7.08
C GLU A 60 8.77 -3.45 6.38
N GLY A 61 9.85 -3.50 7.16
CA GLY A 61 11.22 -3.29 6.69
C GLY A 61 11.68 -1.84 6.81
N GLU A 62 12.98 -1.64 6.65
CA GLU A 62 13.63 -0.33 6.74
C GLU A 62 14.06 0.13 5.35
N LYS A 63 14.09 1.45 5.12
CA LYS A 63 14.57 2.00 3.85
C LYS A 63 16.07 1.75 3.73
N GLU A 64 16.49 1.01 2.72
CA GLU A 64 17.92 0.77 2.45
C GLU A 64 18.53 1.99 1.72
N GLU A 65 19.26 2.83 2.45
CA GLU A 65 19.89 4.04 1.88
C GLU A 65 21.01 3.74 0.88
N SER A 66 21.67 2.58 1.01
CA SER A 66 22.85 2.21 0.24
C SER A 66 22.54 1.73 -1.19
N ASN A 67 21.31 1.26 -1.46
CA ASN A 67 20.91 0.76 -2.78
C ASN A 67 19.47 1.14 -3.14
N PRO A 68 19.23 2.33 -3.72
CA PRO A 68 17.89 2.81 -4.04
C PRO A 68 17.15 1.97 -5.10
N ARG A 69 17.84 1.03 -5.78
CA ARG A 69 17.20 0.14 -6.76
C ARG A 69 16.49 -1.06 -6.13
N LYS A 70 16.75 -1.35 -4.85
CA LYS A 70 16.08 -2.39 -4.10
C LYS A 70 15.52 -1.76 -2.83
N ASP A 71 14.24 -1.40 -2.87
CA ASP A 71 13.52 -1.04 -1.66
C ASP A 71 13.06 -2.35 -0.99
N PRO A 72 13.61 -2.73 0.18
CA PRO A 72 13.22 -3.98 0.85
C PRO A 72 11.87 -3.85 1.56
N ARG A 73 11.30 -2.63 1.66
CA ARG A 73 10.04 -2.38 2.33
C ARG A 73 8.88 -3.03 1.61
N GLN A 74 7.91 -3.53 2.38
CA GLN A 74 6.72 -4.19 1.86
C GLN A 74 5.46 -3.72 2.60
N LEU A 75 4.32 -3.77 1.91
CA LEU A 75 3.03 -3.48 2.52
C LEU A 75 2.48 -4.75 3.15
N GLN A 76 2.07 -4.66 4.40
CA GLN A 76 1.26 -5.65 5.09
C GLN A 76 -0.18 -5.15 5.24
N PHE A 77 -1.13 -6.09 5.23
CA PHE A 77 -2.57 -5.84 5.21
C PHE A 77 -3.32 -6.70 6.25
#